data_AF-A0A7J3D235-F1
#
_entry.id   AF-A0A7J3D235-F1
#
_cell.length_a   1.000
_cell.length_b   1.000
_cell.length_c   1.000
_cell.angle_alpha   90.00
_cell.angle_beta   90.00
_cell.angle_gamma   90.00
#
_symmetry.space_group_name_H-M   'P 1'
#
loop_
_entity.id
_entity.type
_entity.pdbx_description
1 polymer ?
#
loop_
_entity_poly.entity_id
_entity_poly.type
_entity_poly.pdbx_seq_one_letter_code
_entity_poly.pdbx_strand_id
1 'polypeptide(L)' 'MENGDGTIVFNELPLTEAFIPIGLLHREDQLKELERCLKPALRNKLIEDVFLVGPSGIGKTTLARWILESYFKV' A
#
# COMPACT_ATOMS: atom_id res chain seq x y z
N MET A 1 -7.29 -35.10 -25.42
CA MET A 1 -7.05 -33.65 -25.56
C MET A 1 -7.72 -33.02 -24.37
N GLU A 2 -6.96 -32.70 -23.32
CA GLU A 2 -7.52 -32.16 -22.08
C GLU A 2 -8.03 -30.74 -22.32
N ASN A 3 -9.31 -30.53 -22.03
CA ASN A 3 -9.93 -29.22 -21.99
C ASN A 3 -9.37 -28.49 -20.76
N GLY A 4 -8.50 -27.50 -20.98
CA GLY A 4 -8.17 -26.54 -19.93
C GLY A 4 -9.47 -25.87 -19.45
N ASP A 5 -9.68 -25.86 -18.14
CA ASP A 5 -10.93 -25.57 -17.39
C ASP A 5 -11.54 -24.16 -17.59
N GLY A 6 -11.37 -23.51 -18.74
CA GLY A 6 -11.96 -22.20 -19.05
C GLY A 6 -11.61 -21.06 -18.07
N THR A 7 -10.72 -21.33 -17.12
CA THR A 7 -10.46 -20.46 -15.98
C THR A 7 -9.46 -19.38 -16.39
N ILE A 8 -9.96 -18.14 -16.45
CA ILE A 8 -9.19 -16.96 -16.88
C ILE A 8 -8.46 -16.33 -15.69
N VAL A 9 -9.04 -16.38 -14.49
CA VAL A 9 -8.48 -15.76 -13.28
C VAL A 9 -7.98 -16.84 -12.33
N PHE A 10 -6.66 -16.87 -12.12
CA PHE A 10 -6.01 -17.78 -11.18
C PHE A 10 -6.11 -17.31 -9.72
N ASN A 11 -6.12 -15.99 -9.49
CA ASN A 11 -6.19 -15.42 -8.16
C ASN A 11 -6.90 -14.06 -8.18
N GLU A 12 -8.05 -13.97 -7.53
CA GLU A 12 -8.87 -12.77 -7.45
C GLU A 12 -8.39 -11.78 -6.39
N LEU A 13 -7.67 -12.25 -5.35
CA LEU A 13 -7.31 -11.43 -4.20
C LEU A 13 -6.59 -10.13 -4.61
N PRO A 14 -5.57 -10.13 -5.51
CA PRO A 14 -4.90 -8.92 -5.96
C PRO A 14 -5.79 -7.90 -6.68
N LEU A 15 -6.95 -8.34 -7.15
CA LEU A 15 -7.92 -7.50 -7.86
C LEU A 15 -8.93 -6.85 -6.89
N THR A 16 -8.88 -7.21 -5.61
CA THR A 16 -9.73 -6.65 -4.56
C THR A 16 -9.05 -5.51 -3.82
N GLU A 17 -9.84 -4.64 -3.20
CA GLU A 17 -9.33 -3.57 -2.33
C GLU A 17 -8.67 -4.09 -1.05
N ALA A 18 -8.92 -5.34 -0.67
CA ALA A 18 -8.32 -5.95 0.52
C ALA A 18 -6.81 -6.16 0.36
N PHE A 19 -6.37 -6.39 -0.88
CA PHE A 19 -4.98 -6.69 -1.18
C PHE A 19 -4.08 -5.46 -1.02
N ILE A 20 -2.98 -5.67 -0.32
CA ILE A 20 -1.89 -4.72 -0.21
C ILE A 20 -0.69 -5.30 -0.97
N PRO A 21 -0.18 -4.62 -2.01
CA PRO A 21 0.92 -5.13 -2.81
C PRO A 21 2.21 -5.18 -1.99
N ILE A 22 3.12 -6.09 -2.36
CA ILE A 22 4.42 -6.24 -1.67
C ILE A 22 5.32 -5.01 -1.90
N GLY A 23 5.11 -4.28 -3.00
CA GLY A 23 5.78 -3.02 -3.28
C GLY A 23 4.90 -2.06 -4.07
N LEU A 24 5.18 -0.77 -3.96
CA LEU A 24 4.46 0.29 -4.67
C LEU A 24 5.36 0.88 -5.76
N LEU A 25 5.00 0.61 -7.01
CA LEU A 25 5.73 1.13 -8.18
C LEU A 25 5.38 2.61 -8.42
N HIS A 26 6.40 3.42 -8.75
CA HIS A 26 6.25 4.84 -9.10
C HIS A 26 5.65 5.70 -7.97
N ARG A 27 5.90 5.28 -6.72
CA ARG A 27 5.46 5.94 -5.49
C ARG A 27 6.59 6.04 -4.45
N GLU A 28 7.83 5.84 -4.89
CA GLU A 28 9.01 5.74 -4.04
C GLU A 28 9.27 7.05 -3.29
N ASP A 29 9.11 8.19 -3.96
CA ASP A 29 9.29 9.52 -3.34
C ASP A 29 8.20 9.82 -2.31
N GLN A 30 6.94 9.52 -2.62
CA GLN A 30 5.83 9.72 -1.67
C GLN A 30 5.94 8.76 -0.48
N LEU A 31 6.42 7.54 -0.72
CA LEU A 31 6.71 6.57 0.32
C LEU A 31 7.79 7.10 1.25
N LYS A 32 8.91 7.58 0.69
CA LYS A 32 10.02 8.14 1.46
C LYS A 32 9.59 9.33 2.32
N GLU A 33 8.72 10.20 1.80
CA GLU A 33 8.23 11.34 2.56
C GLU A 33 7.30 10.91 3.70
N LEU A 34 6.36 10.01 3.44
CA LEU A 34 5.46 9.51 4.47
C LEU A 34 6.22 8.69 5.55
N GLU A 35 7.26 7.96 5.15
CA GLU A 35 8.20 7.32 6.07
C GLU A 35 8.94 8.33 6.94
N ARG A 36 9.43 9.44 6.36
CA ARG A 36 10.12 10.51 7.10
C ARG A 36 9.22 11.08 8.20
N CYS A 37 7.95 11.33 7.89
CA CYS A 37 6.98 11.86 8.83
C CYS A 37 6.59 10.85 9.93
N LEU A 38 6.40 9.58 9.58
CA LEU A 38 5.79 8.59 10.49
C LEU A 38 6.79 7.72 11.25
N LYS A 39 7.98 7.40 10.71
CA LYS A 39 8.99 6.56 11.40
C LYS A 39 9.38 7.03 12.81
N PRO A 40 9.36 8.33 13.17
CA PRO A 40 9.57 8.75 14.56
C PRO A 40 8.63 8.08 15.57
N ALA A 41 7.39 7.74 15.19
CA ALA A 41 6.45 7.04 16.06
C ALA A 41 6.97 5.66 16.51
N LEU A 42 7.76 4.97 15.70
CA LEU A 42 8.39 3.69 16.06
C LEU A 42 9.35 3.81 17.26
N ARG A 43 9.77 5.03 17.59
CA ARG A 43 10.66 5.34 18.72
C ARG A 43 9.94 6.15 19.80
N ASN A 44 8.60 6.12 19.82
CA ASN A 44 7.74 6.90 20.73
C ASN A 44 8.05 8.41 20.68
N LYS A 45 8.43 8.93 19.50
CA LYS A 45 8.62 10.37 19.27
C LYS A 45 7.40 10.97 18.57
N LEU A 46 7.24 12.28 18.73
CA LEU A 46 6.25 13.05 17.99
C LEU A 46 6.48 12.91 16.48
N ILE A 47 5.37 12.81 15.74
CA ILE A 47 5.32 12.73 14.28
C ILE A 47 4.78 14.04 13.69
N GLU A 48 4.94 14.18 12.38
CA GLU A 48 4.32 15.25 11.61
C GLU A 48 2.94 14.82 11.12
N ASP A 49 1.96 15.73 11.19
CA ASP A 49 0.64 15.50 10.58
C ASP A 49 0.75 15.54 9.06
N VAL A 50 0.20 14.54 8.38
CA VAL A 50 0.26 14.41 6.92
C VAL A 50 -1.12 14.37 6.31
N PHE A 51 -1.33 15.17 5.25
CA PHE A 51 -2.56 15.18 4.46
C PHE A 51 -2.29 14.73 3.02
N LEU A 52 -2.86 13.58 2.63
CA LEU A 52 -2.67 13.00 1.30
C LEU A 52 -3.73 13.53 0.32
N VAL A 53 -3.30 14.25 -0.72
CA VAL A 53 -4.19 14.91 -1.71
C VAL A 53 -3.98 14.36 -3.12
N GLY A 54 -5.07 14.29 -3.88
CA GLY A 54 -5.05 14.01 -5.32
C GLY A 54 -6.30 13.26 -5.81
N PRO A 55 -6.42 13.03 -7.13
CA PRO A 55 -7.60 12.38 -7.74
C PRO A 55 -7.89 10.98 -7.20
N SER A 56 -9.10 10.47 -7.47
CA SER A 56 -9.44 9.07 -7.16
C SER A 56 -8.56 8.10 -7.95
N GLY A 57 -8.30 6.91 -7.40
CA GLY A 57 -7.55 5.85 -8.08
C GLY A 57 -6.02 6.03 -8.14
N ILE A 58 -5.44 7.13 -7.65
CA ILE A 58 -3.98 7.35 -7.71
C ILE A 58 -3.17 6.57 -6.64
N GLY A 59 -3.83 5.76 -5.82
CA GLY A 59 -3.16 4.94 -4.80
C GLY A 59 -2.91 5.61 -3.45
N LYS A 60 -3.61 6.71 -3.11
CA LYS A 60 -3.49 7.36 -1.77
C LYS A 60 -3.77 6.38 -0.63
N THR A 61 -4.90 5.68 -0.71
CA THR A 61 -5.32 4.70 0.29
C THR A 61 -4.36 3.52 0.35
N THR A 62 -3.92 3.02 -0.80
CA THR A 62 -2.96 1.92 -0.89
C THR A 62 -1.62 2.30 -0.26
N LEU A 63 -1.10 3.50 -0.53
CA LEU A 63 0.14 4.01 0.05
C LEU A 63 0.07 4.11 1.58
N ALA A 64 -1.00 4.70 2.10
CA ALA A 64 -1.19 4.83 3.55
C ALA A 64 -1.27 3.45 4.23
N ARG A 65 -2.08 2.53 3.69
CA ARG A 65 -2.19 1.16 4.22
C ARG A 65 -0.86 0.42 4.15
N TRP A 66 -0.14 0.52 3.03
CA TRP A 66 1.14 -0.14 2.86
C TRP A 66 2.14 0.28 3.94
N ILE A 67 2.26 1.57 4.26
CA ILE A 67 3.18 2.03 5.33
C ILE A 67 2.78 1.49 6.70
N LEU A 68 1.49 1.54 7.04
CA LEU A 68 1.01 1.02 8.33
C LEU A 68 1.31 -0.48 8.46
N GLU A 69 1.11 -1.23 7.39
CA GLU A 69 1.29 -2.68 7.36
C GLU A 69 2.76 -3.09 7.32
N SER A 70 3.61 -2.29 6.68
CA SER A 70 5.05 -2.53 6.59
C SER A 70 5.80 -2.17 7.88
N TYR A 71 5.33 -1.19 8.65
CA TYR A 71 6.09 -0.63 9.79
C TYR A 71 5.39 -0.69 11.14
N PHE A 72 4.07 -0.69 11.19
CA PHE A 72 3.29 -0.49 12.42
C PHE A 72 2.39 -1.69 12.77
N LYS A 73 2.48 -2.77 12.01
CA LYS A 73 1.72 -3.98 12.29
C LYS A 73 2.28 -4.67 13.54
N VAL A 74 1.43 -4.84 14.55
CA VAL A 74 1.69 -5.59 15.80
C VAL A 74 1.26 -7.04 15.60
#